data_AF-Q0IJB8-F1
#
_entry.id   AF-Q0IJB8-F1
#
_cell.length_a   1.000
_cell.length_b   1.000
_cell.length_c   1.000
_cell.angle_alpha   90.00
_cell.angle_beta   90.00
_cell.angle_gamma   90.00
#
_symmetry.space_group_name_H-M   'P 1'
#
loop_
_entity.id
_entity.type
_entity.pdbx_description
1 polymer ?
#
loop_
_entity_poly.entity_id
_entity_poly.type
_entity_poly.pdbx_seq_one_letter_code
_entity_poly.pdbx_strand_id
1 'polypeptide(L)'
;SWFMQFRAVLWRSWLSVLKEPLLVKVRLFQTTMVAILIGLIFLGQQLTQVGVMNINGAIFLFLTNMTFQNAFATITVFTSELPVFMRETRSRLYRCDT
;
A
#
# COMPACT_ATOMS: atom_id res chain seq x y z
N SER A 1 17.05 -24.29 9.50
CA SER A 1 16.12 -24.74 8.45
C SER A 1 15.50 -23.52 7.78
N TRP A 2 15.33 -23.53 6.45
CA TRP A 2 14.80 -22.42 5.65
C TRP A 2 13.44 -21.90 6.17
N PHE A 3 12.52 -22.81 6.46
CA PHE A 3 11.20 -22.46 7.01
C PHE A 3 11.28 -21.74 8.36
N MET A 4 12.27 -22.08 9.19
CA MET A 4 12.46 -21.47 10.50
C MET A 4 13.00 -20.04 10.37
N GLN A 5 13.90 -19.82 9.40
CA GLN A 5 14.42 -18.49 9.06
C GLN A 5 13.31 -17.61 8.48
N PHE A 6 12.54 -18.13 7.52
CA PHE A 6 11.40 -17.44 6.93
C PHE A 6 10.37 -17.03 7.99
N ARG A 7 9.98 -17.95 8.88
CA ARG A 7 9.02 -17.66 9.96
C ARG A 7 9.55 -16.60 10.93
N ALA A 8 10.84 -16.63 11.27
CA ALA A 8 11.44 -15.64 12.17
C ALA A 8 11.46 -14.23 11.55
N VAL A 9 11.84 -14.11 10.28
CA VAL A 9 11.85 -12.84 9.56
C VAL A 9 10.43 -12.31 9.36
N LEU A 10 9.48 -13.18 8.98
CA LEU A 10 8.08 -12.83 8.84
C LEU A 10 7.48 -12.32 10.16
N TRP A 11 7.77 -13.01 11.27
CA TRP A 11 7.33 -12.58 12.59
C TRP A 11 7.90 -11.22 12.98
N ARG A 12 9.21 -11.00 12.77
CA ARG A 12 9.87 -9.71 13.05
C ARG A 12 9.27 -8.58 12.21
N SER A 13 9.09 -8.80 10.91
CA SER A 13 8.49 -7.84 9.99
C SER A 13 7.05 -7.51 10.41
N TRP A 14 6.24 -8.54 10.72
CA TRP A 14 4.88 -8.38 11.19
C TRP A 14 4.79 -7.54 12.48
N LEU A 15 5.65 -7.82 13.46
CA LEU A 15 5.70 -7.08 14.71
C LEU A 15 6.14 -5.61 14.51
N SER A 16 7.06 -5.37 13.56
CA SER A 16 7.52 -4.02 13.20
C SER A 16 6.38 -3.21 12.60
N VAL A 17 5.64 -3.79 11.66
CA VAL A 17 4.49 -3.14 11.00
C VAL A 17 3.38 -2.82 12.01
N LEU A 18 3.07 -3.74 12.94
CA LEU A 18 2.05 -3.51 13.97
C LEU A 18 2.42 -2.39 14.96
N LYS A 19 3.72 -2.16 15.20
CA LYS A 19 4.20 -1.11 16.11
C LYS A 19 4.15 0.29 15.51
N GLU A 20 3.89 0.42 14.21
CA GLU A 20 3.75 1.71 13.52
C GLU A 20 2.29 2.01 13.13
N PRO A 21 1.36 2.20 14.09
CA PRO A 21 -0.05 2.47 13.79
C PRO A 21 -0.27 3.83 13.12
N LEU A 22 0.72 4.74 13.18
CA LEU A 22 0.61 6.08 12.62
C LEU A 22 0.52 6.05 11.10
N LEU A 23 1.33 5.23 10.42
CA LEU A 23 1.31 5.11 8.96
C LEU A 23 -0.05 4.58 8.47
N VAL A 24 -0.61 3.60 9.17
CA VAL A 24 -1.92 3.01 8.85
C VAL A 24 -3.05 4.03 9.05
N LYS A 25 -3.03 4.77 10.17
CA LYS A 25 -4.02 5.82 10.45
C LYS A 25 -4.00 6.94 9.41
N VAL A 26 -2.81 7.42 9.03
CA VAL A 26 -2.66 8.48 8.02
C VAL A 26 -3.19 8.02 6.66
N ARG A 27 -2.89 6.78 6.26
CA ARG A 27 -3.40 6.23 5.00
C ARG A 27 -4.92 6.09 4.99
N LEU A 28 -5.52 5.59 6.07
CA LEU A 28 -6.97 5.49 6.21
C LEU A 28 -7.66 6.85 6.18
N PHE A 29 -7.07 7.86 6.83
CA PHE A 29 -7.59 9.22 6.78
C PHE A 29 -7.50 9.80 5.36
N GLN A 30 -6.36 9.66 4.69
CA GLN A 30 -6.15 10.15 3.33
C GLN A 30 -7.12 9.51 2.33
N THR A 31 -7.29 8.18 2.38
CA THR A 31 -8.22 7.48 1.46
C THR A 31 -9.67 7.89 1.71
N THR A 32 -10.06 8.05 2.98
CA THR A 32 -11.40 8.50 3.35
C THR A 32 -11.66 9.93 2.85
N MET A 33 -10.68 10.83 2.99
CA MET A 33 -10.79 12.21 2.50
C MET A 33 -10.96 12.27 0.98
N VAL A 34 -10.17 11.51 0.22
CA VAL A 34 -10.29 11.42 -1.25
C VAL A 34 -11.64 10.82 -1.65
N ALA A 35 -12.10 9.79 -0.93
CA ALA A 35 -13.37 9.16 -1.20
C ALA A 35 -14.56 10.10 -0.98
N ILE A 36 -14.53 10.88 0.10
CA ILE A 36 -15.56 11.91 0.38
C ILE A 36 -15.54 12.99 -0.70
N LEU A 37 -14.36 13.48 -1.10
CA LEU A 37 -14.23 14.50 -2.15
C LEU A 37 -14.86 14.04 -3.46
N ILE A 38 -14.52 12.84 -3.93
CA ILE A 38 -15.08 12.29 -5.16
C ILE A 38 -16.58 12.03 -4.98
N GLY A 39 -17.01 11.48 -3.83
CA GLY A 39 -18.42 11.27 -3.53
C GLY A 39 -19.26 12.56 -3.59
N LEU A 40 -18.70 13.69 -3.13
CA LEU A 40 -19.36 14.99 -3.21
C LEU A 40 -19.39 15.56 -4.64
N ILE A 41 -18.33 15.37 -5.43
CA ILE A 41 -18.27 15.85 -6.83
C ILE A 41 -19.33 15.16 -7.71
N PHE A 42 -19.58 13.88 -7.47
CA PHE A 42 -20.54 13.08 -8.25
C PHE A 42 -21.93 13.00 -7.60
N LEU A 43 -22.17 13.73 -6.50
CA LEU A 43 -23.46 13.78 -5.82
C LEU A 43 -24.49 14.45 -6.73
N GLY A 44 -25.58 13.76 -7.06
CA GLY A 44 -26.66 14.30 -7.89
C GLY A 44 -26.40 14.26 -9.40
N GLN A 45 -25.46 13.44 -9.87
CA GLN A 45 -25.24 13.23 -11.30
C GLN A 45 -26.51 12.66 -11.97
N GLN A 46 -27.01 13.32 -13.00
CA GLN A 46 -28.16 12.85 -13.77
C GLN A 46 -27.75 11.67 -14.67
N LEU A 47 -28.59 10.63 -14.73
CA LEU A 47 -28.40 9.43 -15.55
C LEU A 47 -28.69 9.72 -17.03
N THR A 48 -27.84 10.57 -17.61
CA THR A 48 -27.78 10.83 -19.05
C THR A 48 -26.54 10.17 -19.63
N GLN A 49 -26.42 10.11 -20.96
CA GLN A 49 -25.23 9.54 -21.62
C GLN A 49 -23.92 10.24 -21.19
N VAL A 50 -23.97 11.55 -20.94
CA VAL A 50 -22.84 12.31 -20.37
C VAL A 50 -22.58 11.92 -18.92
N GLY A 51 -23.64 11.68 -18.13
CA GLY A 51 -23.54 11.20 -16.75
C GLY A 51 -22.85 9.84 -16.64
N VAL A 52 -23.14 8.90 -17.54
CA VAL A 52 -22.48 7.59 -17.58
C VAL A 52 -20.97 7.73 -17.87
N MET A 53 -20.60 8.59 -18.81
CA MET A 53 -19.19 8.88 -19.10
C MET A 53 -18.47 9.48 -17.88
N ASN A 54 -19.12 10.43 -17.20
CA ASN A 54 -18.59 11.04 -15.98
C ASN A 54 -18.38 10.01 -14.87
N ILE A 55 -19.33 9.09 -14.64
CA ILE A 55 -19.21 8.02 -13.64
C ILE A 55 -18.04 7.07 -13.98
N ASN A 56 -17.90 6.68 -15.25
CA ASN A 56 -16.76 5.86 -15.68
C ASN A 56 -15.41 6.56 -15.45
N GLY A 57 -15.34 7.87 -15.71
CA GLY A 57 -14.16 8.68 -15.39
C GLY A 57 -13.87 8.72 -13.89
N ALA A 58 -14.89 8.83 -13.05
CA ALA A 58 -14.78 8.78 -11.59
C ALA A 58 -14.18 7.46 -11.10
N ILE A 59 -14.73 6.34 -11.59
CA ILE A 59 -14.30 4.98 -11.23
C ILE A 59 -12.85 4.76 -11.68
N PHE A 60 -12.50 5.18 -12.90
CA PHE A 60 -11.12 5.09 -13.40
C PHE A 60 -10.14 5.89 -12.51
N LEU A 61 -10.49 7.12 -12.15
CA LEU A 61 -9.66 7.98 -11.30
C LEU A 61 -9.51 7.38 -9.88
N PHE A 62 -10.56 6.76 -9.35
CA PHE A 62 -10.52 6.05 -8.07
C PHE A 62 -9.57 4.84 -8.10
N LEU A 63 -9.76 3.95 -9.09
CA LEU A 63 -8.94 2.75 -9.27
C LEU A 63 -7.47 3.11 -9.45
N THR A 64 -7.20 4.12 -10.28
CA THR A 64 -5.85 4.59 -10.57
C THR A 64 -5.19 5.16 -9.30
N ASN A 65 -5.88 6.02 -8.55
CA ASN A 65 -5.36 6.55 -7.28
C ASN A 65 -5.07 5.45 -6.27
N MET A 66 -5.99 4.49 -6.10
CA MET A 66 -5.81 3.37 -5.18
C MET A 66 -4.64 2.47 -5.60
N THR A 67 -4.49 2.21 -6.90
CA THR A 67 -3.40 1.39 -7.44
C THR A 67 -2.05 2.07 -7.18
N PHE A 68 -1.92 3.35 -7.50
CA PHE A 68 -0.69 4.09 -7.24
C PHE A 68 -0.37 4.19 -5.75
N GLN A 69 -1.35 4.45 -4.88
CA GLN A 69 -1.12 4.45 -3.43
C GLN A 69 -0.55 3.12 -2.93
N ASN A 70 -1.09 1.98 -3.38
CA ASN A 70 -0.60 0.65 -3.01
C ASN A 70 0.79 0.35 -3.58
N ALA A 71 1.06 0.78 -4.82
CA ALA A 71 2.38 0.63 -5.43
C ALA A 71 3.44 1.45 -4.70
N PHE A 72 3.19 2.75 -4.47
CA PHE A 72 4.09 3.61 -3.70
C PHE A 72 4.32 3.09 -2.29
N ALA A 73 3.26 2.63 -1.61
CA ALA A 73 3.37 2.01 -0.31
C ALA A 73 4.35 0.83 -0.28
N THR A 74 4.27 -0.05 -1.27
CA THR A 74 5.14 -1.22 -1.37
C THR A 74 6.58 -0.82 -1.69
N ILE A 75 6.76 0.13 -2.61
CA ILE A 75 8.08 0.65 -2.98
C ILE A 75 8.77 1.24 -1.76
N THR A 76 8.07 2.08 -0.97
CA THR A 76 8.65 2.70 0.22
C THR A 76 9.08 1.68 1.27
N VAL A 77 8.26 0.66 1.54
CA VAL A 77 8.61 -0.40 2.49
C VAL A 77 9.79 -1.23 1.96
N PHE A 78 9.79 -1.54 0.67
CA PHE A 78 10.87 -2.30 0.06
C PHE A 78 12.20 -1.54 0.13
N THR A 79 12.21 -0.25 -0.22
CA THR A 79 13.43 0.56 -0.18
C THR A 79 13.93 0.82 1.23
N SER A 80 13.04 0.88 2.25
CA SER A 80 13.46 0.99 3.65
C SER A 80 14.07 -0.31 4.19
N GLU A 81 13.58 -1.48 3.76
CA GLU A 81 14.06 -2.79 4.21
C GLU A 81 15.29 -3.28 3.42
N LEU A 82 15.46 -2.82 2.18
CA LEU A 82 16.60 -3.16 1.32
C LEU A 82 17.98 -2.98 1.98
N PRO A 83 18.32 -1.84 2.65
CA PRO A 83 19.61 -1.69 3.30
C PRO A 83 19.79 -2.64 4.50
N VAL A 84 18.70 -2.96 5.22
CA VAL A 84 18.73 -3.94 6.31
C VAL A 84 19.05 -5.33 5.76
N PHE A 85 18.38 -5.70 4.67
CA PHE A 85 18.65 -6.94 3.95
C PHE A 85 20.11 -7.04 3.49
N MET A 86 20.64 -6.02 2.79
CA MET A 86 22.03 -6.01 2.32
C MET A 86 23.05 -6.18 3.47
N ARG A 87 22.77 -5.58 4.64
CA ARG A 87 23.61 -5.72 5.84
C ARG A 87 23.56 -7.12 6.42
N GLU A 88 22.37 -7.71 6.51
CA GLU A 88 22.17 -9.06 7.06
C GLU A 88 22.74 -10.16 6.15
N THR A 89 22.63 -9.98 4.83
CA THR A 89 23.27 -10.84 3.82
C THR A 89 24.79 -10.80 3.93
N ARG A 90 25.40 -9.61 4.03
CA ARG A 90 26.86 -9.48 4.21
C ARG A 90 27.35 -10.15 5.49
N SER A 91 26.52 -10.16 6.53
CA SER A 91 26.80 -10.78 7.82
C SER A 91 26.52 -12.30 7.86
N ARG A 92 26.09 -12.90 6.73
CA ARG A 92 25.75 -14.32 6.58
C ARG A 92 24.67 -14.83 7.56
N LEU A 93 23.76 -13.95 7.99
CA LEU A 93 22.69 -14.30 8.93
C LEU A 93 21.62 -15.21 8.29
N TYR A 94 21.37 -15.05 6.98
CA TYR A 94 20.43 -15.86 6.21
C TYR A 94 21.00 -16.17 4.82
N ARG A 95 20.69 -17.36 4.26
CA ARG A 95 21.14 -17.76 2.91
C ARG A 95 20.28 -17.03 1.86
N CYS A 96 20.91 -16.36 0.91
CA CYS A 96 20.23 -15.70 -0.21
C CYS A 96 20.25 -16.53 -1.50
N ASP A 97 20.93 -17.67 -1.45
CA ASP A 97 21.23 -18.54 -2.58
C ASP A 97 20.46 -19.85 -2.38
N THR A 98 19.86 -20.36 -3.47
CA THR A 98 19.22 -21.69 -3.53
C THR A 98 20.24 -22.80 -3.38
#